data_AF-A0A958BTR2-F1
#
_entry.id   AF-A0A958BTR2-F1
#
_cell.length_a   1.000
_cell.length_b   1.000
_cell.length_c   1.000
_cell.angle_alpha   90.00
_cell.angle_beta   90.00
_cell.angle_gamma   90.00
#
_symmetry.space_group_name_H-M   'P 1'
#
loop_
_entity.id
_entity.type
_entity.pdbx_description
1 polymer ?
#
loop_
_entity_poly.entity_id
_entity_poly.type
_entity_poly.pdbx_seq_one_letter_code
_entity_poly.pdbx_strand_id
1 'polypeptide(L)'
;MPYRVTGKQPNSKMCLVCGLKNSAGLKAHFYELENGEIVALFTALEEHQSYPGRLHGGIATAILDETIGRAILTKYGEMIWGVTTEFSVRFRRPVPLNEELQ
;
A
#
# COMPACT_ATOMS: atom_id res chain seq x y z
N MET A 1 15.74 -5.67 -2.56
CA MET A 1 15.67 -5.27 -1.15
C MET A 1 16.79 -5.98 -0.38
N PRO A 2 17.50 -5.31 0.54
CA PRO A 2 18.59 -5.94 1.28
C PRO A 2 18.11 -6.85 2.42
N TYR A 3 16.84 -6.73 2.84
CA TYR A 3 16.26 -7.48 3.95
C TYR A 3 15.41 -8.64 3.47
N ARG A 4 15.40 -9.72 4.26
CA ARG A 4 14.57 -10.91 4.01
C ARG A 4 13.12 -10.69 4.46
N VAL A 5 12.17 -11.24 3.71
CA VAL A 5 10.76 -11.33 4.08
C VAL A 5 10.57 -12.38 5.19
N THR A 6 9.92 -11.99 6.28
CA THR A 6 9.62 -12.84 7.43
C THR A 6 8.16 -13.30 7.46
N GLY A 7 7.24 -12.55 6.83
CA GLY A 7 5.81 -12.86 6.85
C GLY A 7 5.01 -12.11 5.80
N LYS A 8 3.76 -12.54 5.60
CA LYS A 8 2.77 -11.87 4.75
C LYS A 8 1.53 -11.54 5.58
N GLN A 9 1.10 -10.29 5.56
CA GLN A 9 -0.13 -9.86 6.25
C GLN A 9 -1.38 -10.22 5.43
N PRO A 10 -2.55 -10.41 6.09
CA PRO A 10 -3.78 -10.79 5.41
C PRO A 10 -4.38 -9.65 4.58
N ASN A 11 -4.96 -10.00 3.44
CA ASN A 11 -5.71 -9.07 2.60
C ASN A 11 -7.20 -9.05 2.97
N SER A 12 -7.85 -7.91 2.77
CA SER A 12 -9.31 -7.79 2.86
C SER A 12 -9.98 -8.29 1.56
N LYS A 13 -11.31 -8.48 1.61
CA LYS A 13 -12.11 -8.76 0.41
C LYS A 13 -12.39 -7.49 -0.39
N MET A 14 -12.82 -6.42 0.26
CA MET A 14 -13.40 -5.24 -0.40
C MET A 14 -12.65 -3.92 -0.17
N CYS A 15 -11.52 -3.92 0.56
CA CYS A 15 -10.73 -2.71 0.75
C CYS A 15 -10.30 -2.10 -0.60
N LEU A 16 -10.25 -0.77 -0.69
CA LEU A 16 -9.78 -0.06 -1.89
C LEU A 16 -8.31 -0.38 -2.21
N VAL A 17 -7.47 -0.57 -1.19
CA VAL A 17 -6.03 -0.77 -1.41
C VAL A 17 -5.69 -2.26 -1.44
N CYS A 18 -5.99 -3.03 -0.40
CA CYS A 18 -5.64 -4.46 -0.33
C CYS A 18 -6.74 -5.44 -0.78
N GLY A 19 -7.92 -4.96 -1.20
CA GLY A 19 -9.09 -5.82 -1.42
C GLY A 19 -8.96 -6.71 -2.66
N LEU A 20 -8.86 -8.03 -2.47
CA LEU A 20 -8.66 -8.96 -3.59
C LEU A 20 -9.91 -9.23 -4.43
N LYS A 21 -11.10 -8.90 -3.91
CA LYS A 21 -12.39 -9.05 -4.63
C LYS A 21 -12.99 -7.70 -5.05
N ASN A 22 -12.36 -6.59 -4.69
CA ASN A 22 -12.78 -5.27 -5.14
C ASN A 22 -12.26 -5.06 -6.57
N SER A 23 -13.16 -4.91 -7.54
CA SER A 23 -12.80 -4.65 -8.93
C SER A 23 -12.11 -3.29 -9.12
N ALA A 24 -12.43 -2.32 -8.26
CA ALA A 24 -11.76 -1.02 -8.19
C ALA A 24 -10.56 -1.01 -7.23
N GLY A 25 -10.21 -2.17 -6.66
CA GLY A 25 -9.15 -2.28 -5.67
C GLY A 25 -7.75 -2.35 -6.29
N LEU A 26 -6.75 -1.79 -5.60
CA LEU A 26 -5.35 -1.82 -6.01
C LEU A 26 -4.70 -3.21 -5.82
N LYS A 27 -5.36 -4.10 -5.08
CA LYS A 27 -4.93 -5.48 -4.80
C LYS A 27 -3.52 -5.56 -4.22
N ALA A 28 -3.14 -4.55 -3.43
CA ALA A 28 -1.82 -4.46 -2.82
C ALA A 28 -1.59 -5.60 -1.83
N HIS A 29 -0.38 -6.18 -1.84
CA HIS A 29 0.05 -7.21 -0.91
C HIS A 29 1.09 -6.65 0.07
N PHE A 30 1.01 -7.06 1.34
CA PHE A 30 1.85 -6.51 2.40
C PHE A 30 2.76 -7.60 2.99
N TYR A 31 4.06 -7.30 3.09
CA TYR A 31 5.09 -8.23 3.53
C TYR A 31 5.92 -7.63 4.65
N GLU A 32 6.13 -8.40 5.70
CA GLU A 32 6.97 -8.02 6.85
C GLU A 32 8.42 -8.37 6.55
N LEU A 33 9.33 -7.47 6.89
CA LEU A 33 10.77 -7.65 6.72
C LEU A 33 11.46 -7.89 8.07
N GLU A 34 12.63 -8.53 8.04
CA GLU A 34 13.37 -8.89 9.26
C GLU A 34 13.85 -7.70 10.10
N ASN A 35 13.92 -6.51 9.53
CA ASN A 35 14.24 -5.27 10.23
C ASN A 35 12.99 -4.57 10.84
N GLY A 36 11.81 -5.18 10.73
CA GLY A 36 10.55 -4.64 11.24
C GLY A 36 9.84 -3.66 10.31
N GLU A 37 10.33 -3.48 9.07
CA GLU A 37 9.62 -2.71 8.04
C GLU A 37 8.49 -3.52 7.41
N ILE A 38 7.51 -2.81 6.84
CA ILE A 38 6.45 -3.38 6.01
C ILE A 38 6.62 -2.87 4.58
N VAL A 39 6.44 -3.76 3.61
CA VAL A 39 6.48 -3.45 2.18
C VAL A 39 5.12 -3.70 1.57
N ALA A 40 4.64 -2.75 0.75
CA ALA A 40 3.46 -2.91 -0.07
C ALA A 40 3.87 -3.19 -1.51
N LEU A 41 3.48 -4.33 -2.08
CA LEU A 41 3.64 -4.62 -3.51
C LEU A 41 2.32 -4.41 -4.23
N PHE A 42 2.34 -3.60 -5.28
CA PHE A 42 1.17 -3.35 -6.12
C PHE A 42 1.57 -2.92 -7.53
N THR A 43 0.67 -3.10 -8.48
CA THR A 43 0.83 -2.58 -9.85
C THR A 43 -0.20 -1.48 -10.08
N ALA A 44 0.27 -0.27 -10.38
CA ALA A 44 -0.60 0.82 -10.80
C ALA A 44 -1.06 0.61 -12.25
N LEU A 45 -2.36 0.58 -12.49
CA LEU A 45 -2.95 0.39 -13.81
C LEU A 45 -3.34 1.73 -14.45
N GLU A 46 -3.72 1.68 -15.73
CA GLU A 46 -4.11 2.87 -16.51
C GLU A 46 -5.31 3.61 -15.89
N GLU A 47 -6.27 2.89 -15.32
CA GLU A 47 -7.42 3.46 -14.63
C GLU A 47 -7.05 4.24 -13.35
N HIS A 48 -5.84 4.07 -12.82
CA HIS A 48 -5.36 4.77 -11.62
C HIS A 48 -4.64 6.09 -11.95
N GLN A 49 -4.59 6.47 -13.22
CA GLN A 49 -3.83 7.63 -13.66
C GLN A 49 -4.43 8.97 -13.21
N SER A 50 -3.56 9.97 -13.08
CA SER A 50 -3.96 11.38 -13.07
C SER A 50 -3.72 11.94 -14.48
N TYR A 51 -2.50 12.36 -14.78
CA TYR A 51 -2.07 12.67 -16.13
C TYR A 51 -1.70 11.38 -16.88
N PRO A 52 -1.75 11.39 -18.22
CA PRO A 52 -1.32 10.24 -19.02
C PRO A 52 0.04 9.70 -18.56
N GLY A 53 0.08 8.40 -18.23
CA GLY A 53 1.29 7.71 -17.80
C GLY A 53 1.78 8.03 -16.38
N ARG A 54 0.95 8.66 -15.53
CA ARG A 54 1.32 9.00 -14.14
C ARG A 54 0.24 8.60 -13.15
N LEU A 55 0.61 7.88 -12.09
CA LEU A 55 -0.29 7.52 -11.00
C LEU A 55 -0.89 8.76 -10.34
N HIS A 56 -2.19 8.71 -10.04
CA HIS A 56 -2.86 9.78 -9.32
C HIS A 56 -2.31 9.92 -7.90
N GLY A 57 -1.98 11.14 -7.48
CA GLY A 57 -1.39 11.40 -6.16
C GLY A 57 -2.24 10.87 -5.01
N GLY A 58 -3.56 10.97 -5.10
CA GLY A 58 -4.48 10.37 -4.13
C GLY A 58 -4.43 8.84 -4.03
N ILE A 59 -4.13 8.13 -5.13
CA ILE A 59 -3.95 6.66 -5.12
C ILE A 59 -2.63 6.30 -4.46
N ALA A 60 -1.56 7.03 -4.78
CA ALA A 60 -0.27 6.88 -4.10
C ALA A 60 -0.42 7.15 -2.59
N THR A 61 -1.15 8.19 -2.20
CA THR A 61 -1.49 8.47 -0.81
C THR A 61 -2.28 7.33 -0.17
N ALA A 62 -3.28 6.75 -0.84
CA ALA A 62 -4.06 5.64 -0.29
C ALA A 62 -3.20 4.40 0.02
N ILE A 63 -2.24 4.06 -0.86
CA ILE A 63 -1.26 2.98 -0.59
C ILE A 63 -0.44 3.32 0.66
N LEU A 64 0.09 4.54 0.76
CA LEU A 64 0.89 4.96 1.90
C LEU A 64 0.09 4.96 3.21
N ASP A 65 -1.17 5.41 3.18
CA ASP A 65 -2.07 5.41 4.34
C ASP A 65 -2.35 3.99 4.84
N GLU A 66 -2.71 3.05 3.95
CA GLU A 66 -2.87 1.65 4.38
C GLU A 66 -1.54 1.07 4.88
N THR A 67 -0.40 1.41 4.27
CA THR A 67 0.93 0.97 4.71
C THR A 67 1.25 1.41 6.14
N ILE A 68 0.89 2.65 6.52
CA ILE A 68 1.05 3.14 7.90
C ILE A 68 0.22 2.31 8.88
N GLY A 69 -1.04 2.03 8.56
CA GLY A 69 -1.90 1.16 9.36
C GLY A 69 -1.32 -0.25 9.52
N ARG A 70 -0.79 -0.82 8.42
CA ARG A 70 -0.16 -2.15 8.37
C ARG A 70 1.11 -2.24 9.22
N ALA A 71 1.90 -1.16 9.25
CA ALA A 71 3.08 -1.08 10.09
C ALA A 71 2.73 -1.20 11.58
N ILE A 72 1.61 -0.62 12.02
CA ILE A 72 1.11 -0.75 13.39
C ILE A 72 0.74 -2.20 13.71
N LEU A 73 0.06 -2.89 12.78
CA LEU A 73 -0.35 -4.29 12.95
C LEU A 73 0.84 -5.24 13.18
N THR A 74 1.99 -4.96 12.55
CA THR A 74 3.23 -5.76 12.74
C THR A 74 3.64 -5.84 14.21
N LYS A 75 3.42 -4.76 14.98
CA LYS A 75 3.82 -4.68 16.40
C LYS A 75 2.74 -5.12 17.37
N TYR A 76 1.47 -4.86 17.04
CA TYR A 76 0.37 -4.98 18.00
C TYR A 76 -0.71 -6.01 17.61
N GLY A 77 -0.59 -6.64 16.44
CA GLY A 77 -1.54 -7.62 15.93
C GLY A 77 -2.87 -7.02 15.42
N GLU A 78 -3.77 -7.90 14.99
CA GLU A 78 -5.02 -7.56 14.28
C GLU A 78 -6.11 -6.94 15.15
N MET A 79 -5.92 -6.89 16.48
CA MET A 79 -6.94 -6.38 17.41
C MET A 79 -6.90 -4.86 17.62
N ILE A 80 -5.99 -4.16 16.94
CA ILE A 80 -5.91 -2.70 17.01
C ILE A 80 -6.76 -2.07 15.92
N TRP A 81 -7.65 -1.18 16.34
CA TRP A 81 -8.44 -0.33 15.47
C TRP A 81 -7.95 1.10 15.61
N GLY A 82 -7.66 1.74 14.49
CA GLY A 82 -7.19 3.12 14.42
C GLY A 82 -7.75 3.83 13.21
N VAL A 83 -7.80 5.14 13.28
CA VAL A 83 -8.15 6.02 12.16
C VAL A 83 -7.04 7.03 11.97
N THR A 84 -6.70 7.31 10.71
CA THR A 84 -5.71 8.33 10.39
C THR A 84 -6.27 9.70 10.73
N THR A 85 -5.63 10.40 11.67
CA THR A 85 -6.04 11.75 12.10
C THR A 85 -5.43 12.84 11.23
N GLU A 86 -4.17 12.65 10.84
CA GLU A 86 -3.41 13.57 10.02
C GLU A 86 -2.44 12.76 9.16
N PHE A 87 -2.34 13.13 7.88
CA PHE A 87 -1.36 12.56 6.97
C PHE A 87 -0.75 13.66 6.10
N SER A 88 0.56 13.86 6.26
CA SER A 88 1.37 14.74 5.44
C SER A 88 2.24 13.95 4.48
N VAL A 89 2.16 14.26 3.18
CA VAL A 89 2.94 13.61 2.11
C VAL A 89 3.66 14.64 1.25
N ARG A 90 4.88 14.31 0.81
CA ARG A 90 5.64 15.11 -0.17
C ARG A 90 6.05 14.23 -1.36
N PHE A 91 5.42 14.46 -2.51
CA PHE A 91 5.76 13.78 -3.76
C PHE A 91 7.06 14.33 -4.33
N ARG A 92 8.06 13.46 -4.52
CA ARG A 92 9.39 13.85 -5.02
C ARG A 92 9.59 13.61 -6.51
N ARG A 93 8.97 12.54 -7.03
CA ARG A 93 9.06 12.13 -8.43
C ARG A 93 7.70 11.57 -8.87
N PRO A 94 7.38 11.66 -10.16
CA PRO A 94 6.24 10.95 -10.72
C PRO A 94 6.35 9.45 -10.50
N VAL A 95 5.22 8.80 -10.27
CA VAL A 95 5.12 7.34 -10.14
C VAL A 95 4.60 6.76 -11.46
N PRO A 96 5.33 5.80 -12.06
CA PRO A 96 4.95 5.17 -13.33
C PRO A 96 3.76 4.21 -13.18
N LEU A 97 3.20 3.82 -14.32
CA LEU A 97 2.12 2.83 -14.43
C LEU A 97 2.65 1.54 -15.06
N ASN A 98 1.91 0.45 -14.90
CA ASN A 98 2.12 -0.86 -15.51
C ASN A 98 3.45 -1.54 -15.15
N GLU A 99 4.02 -1.17 -14.00
CA GLU A 99 5.13 -1.87 -13.38
C GLU A 99 4.81 -2.16 -11.91
N GLU A 100 5.46 -3.19 -11.36
CA GLU A 100 5.35 -3.51 -9.95
C GLU A 100 6.12 -2.48 -9.12
N LEU A 101 5.43 -1.88 -8.16
CA LEU A 101 5.93 -0.86 -7.25
C LEU A 101 6.05 -1.42 -5.84
N GLN A 102 6.99 -0.87 -5.08
CA GLN A 102 7.27 -1.20 -3.68
C GLN A 102 7.45 0.07 -2.83
#